data_AF-A0A2N2P5P3-F1
#
_entry.id   AF-A0A2N2P5P3-F1
#
_cell.length_a   1.000
_cell.length_b   1.000
_cell.length_c   1.000
_cell.angle_alpha   90.00
_cell.angle_beta   90.00
_cell.angle_gamma   90.00
#
_symmetry.space_group_name_H-M   'P 1'
#
loop_
_entity.id
_entity.type
_entity.pdbx_description
1 polymer ?
#
loop_
_entity_poly.entity_id
_entity_poly.type
_entity_poly.pdbx_seq_one_letter_code
_entity_poly.pdbx_strand_id
1 'polypeptide(L)'
;MIQAVFRSIYTLYNRTMASFFLLHAGIYVVLATLVLSGLVLYNPRLMLQDYPPAIKEIVPPKNAQEKRLSTILGLPFLLVLFIYPVVAASIFQAQFGEQNFITLWLFIFGIAFAFNLWDWLILDWLIFCKITPRWMVIPGSEGHAAYKDYFFHFRGFLIGTVFSVVLGLILAAIAFFLV
;
A
#
# COMPACT_ATOMS: atom_id res chain seq x y z
N MET A 1 -18.74 -39.55 11.85
CA MET A 1 -17.32 -39.64 11.43
C MET A 1 -17.04 -38.84 10.16
N ILE A 2 -17.76 -39.08 9.05
CA ILE A 2 -17.55 -38.40 7.76
C ILE A 2 -17.69 -36.87 7.83
N GLN A 3 -18.76 -36.34 8.43
CA GLN A 3 -18.96 -34.88 8.58
C GLN A 3 -17.84 -34.19 9.39
N ALA A 4 -17.27 -34.88 10.38
CA ALA A 4 -16.18 -34.34 11.19
C ALA A 4 -14.87 -34.26 10.39
N VAL A 5 -14.62 -35.25 9.51
CA VAL A 5 -13.47 -35.24 8.59
C VAL A 5 -13.58 -34.12 7.57
N PHE A 6 -14.75 -33.94 6.93
CA PHE A 6 -14.98 -32.83 6.00
C PHE A 6 -14.83 -31.46 6.65
N ARG A 7 -15.37 -31.28 7.87
CA ARG A 7 -15.21 -30.03 8.63
C ARG A 7 -13.73 -29.78 8.96
N SER A 8 -12.97 -30.82 9.32
CA SER A 8 -11.54 -30.71 9.63
C SER A 8 -10.73 -30.31 8.39
N ILE A 9 -10.97 -30.96 7.24
CA ILE A 9 -10.30 -30.64 5.96
C ILE A 9 -10.61 -29.21 5.51
N TYR A 10 -11.89 -28.81 5.55
CA TYR A 10 -12.31 -27.45 5.21
C TYR A 10 -11.68 -26.39 6.13
N THR A 11 -11.61 -26.68 7.44
CA THR A 11 -10.96 -25.80 8.41
C THR A 11 -9.47 -25.68 8.15
N LEU A 12 -8.78 -26.78 7.82
CA LEU A 12 -7.36 -26.77 7.50
C LEU A 12 -7.09 -25.98 6.22
N TYR A 13 -7.87 -26.21 5.16
CA TYR A 13 -7.78 -25.49 3.89
C TYR A 13 -7.92 -23.97 4.08
N ASN A 14 -8.95 -23.53 4.82
CA ASN A 14 -9.15 -22.11 5.13
C ASN A 14 -8.01 -21.51 5.95
N ARG A 15 -7.44 -22.26 6.90
CA ARG A 15 -6.27 -21.81 7.67
C ARG A 15 -5.06 -21.59 6.77
N THR A 16 -4.81 -22.49 5.82
CA THR A 16 -3.68 -22.37 4.89
C THR A 16 -3.85 -21.16 3.97
N MET A 17 -5.05 -20.91 3.44
CA MET A 17 -5.33 -19.71 2.64
C MET A 17 -5.16 -18.43 3.45
N ALA A 18 -5.63 -18.41 4.70
CA ALA A 18 -5.46 -17.26 5.58
C ALA A 18 -3.98 -16.98 5.89
N SER A 19 -3.18 -18.01 6.17
CA SER A 19 -1.74 -17.86 6.37
C SER A 19 -1.02 -17.36 5.11
N PHE A 20 -1.44 -17.85 3.93
CA PHE A 20 -0.92 -17.37 2.65
C PHE A 20 -1.25 -15.88 2.43
N PHE A 21 -2.48 -15.48 2.68
CA PHE A 21 -2.90 -14.09 2.64
C PHE A 21 -2.05 -13.21 3.57
N LEU A 22 -1.90 -13.59 4.84
CA LEU A 22 -1.13 -12.82 5.81
C LEU A 22 0.34 -12.67 5.41
N LEU A 23 0.94 -13.73 4.86
CA LEU A 23 2.32 -13.69 4.36
C LEU A 23 2.46 -12.69 3.22
N HIS A 24 1.61 -12.78 2.20
CA HIS A 24 1.68 -11.91 1.03
C HIS A 24 1.30 -10.46 1.34
N ALA A 25 0.32 -10.23 2.20
CA ALA A 25 0.02 -8.90 2.72
C ALA A 25 1.21 -8.31 3.49
N GLY A 26 1.87 -9.11 4.34
CA GLY A 26 3.06 -8.69 5.08
C GLY A 26 4.23 -8.33 4.17
N ILE A 27 4.53 -9.16 3.17
CA ILE A 27 5.58 -8.88 2.17
C ILE A 27 5.26 -7.59 1.42
N TYR A 28 4.01 -7.42 0.98
CA TYR A 28 3.57 -6.23 0.26
C TYR A 28 3.75 -4.95 1.09
N VAL A 29 3.30 -4.97 2.35
CA VAL A 29 3.46 -3.87 3.31
C VAL A 29 4.94 -3.52 3.48
N VAL A 30 5.80 -4.52 3.69
CA VAL A 30 7.25 -4.31 3.87
C VAL A 30 7.88 -3.71 2.62
N LEU A 31 7.64 -4.29 1.44
CA LEU A 31 8.22 -3.79 0.19
C LEU A 31 7.77 -2.35 -0.10
N ALA A 32 6.48 -2.07 -0.01
CA ALA A 32 5.94 -0.74 -0.25
C ALA A 32 6.50 0.27 0.76
N THR A 33 6.57 -0.09 2.05
CA THR A 33 7.14 0.76 3.11
C THR A 33 8.62 1.06 2.87
N LEU A 34 9.41 0.07 2.47
CA LEU A 34 10.84 0.25 2.20
C LEU A 34 11.09 1.21 1.04
N VAL A 35 10.34 1.05 -0.06
CA VAL A 35 10.47 1.95 -1.22
C VAL A 35 10.03 3.37 -0.86
N LEU A 36 8.85 3.52 -0.25
CA LEU A 36 8.29 4.82 0.12
C LEU A 36 9.16 5.56 1.14
N SER A 37 9.57 4.87 2.21
CA SER A 37 10.48 5.43 3.22
C SER A 37 11.84 5.75 2.61
N GLY A 38 12.35 4.92 1.69
CA GLY A 38 13.60 5.16 0.99
C GLY A 38 13.60 6.46 0.17
N LEU A 39 12.50 6.75 -0.54
CA LEU A 39 12.29 8.00 -1.25
C LEU A 39 12.38 9.21 -0.31
N VAL A 40 11.65 9.15 0.80
CA VAL A 40 11.58 10.25 1.78
C VAL A 40 12.91 10.44 2.50
N LEU A 41 13.57 9.35 2.90
CA LEU A 41 14.90 9.38 3.52
C LEU A 41 15.97 9.95 2.57
N TYR A 42 15.88 9.65 1.28
CA TYR A 42 16.80 10.20 0.30
C TYR A 42 16.60 11.71 0.13
N ASN A 43 15.36 12.16 -0.05
CA ASN A 43 15.00 13.57 -0.03
C ASN A 43 13.46 13.71 0.14
N PRO A 44 12.95 14.31 1.24
CA PRO A 44 11.50 14.41 1.48
C PRO A 44 10.78 15.22 0.41
N ARG A 45 11.48 16.12 -0.28
CA ARG A 45 10.91 16.90 -1.39
C ARG A 45 10.51 16.03 -2.58
N LEU A 46 11.04 14.81 -2.73
CA LEU A 46 10.58 13.87 -3.77
C LEU A 46 9.12 13.45 -3.59
N MET A 47 8.57 13.62 -2.40
CA MET A 47 7.17 13.36 -2.08
C MET A 47 6.37 14.65 -1.86
N LEU A 48 6.87 15.84 -2.26
CA LEU A 48 6.23 17.13 -1.97
C LEU A 48 4.73 17.17 -2.34
N GLN A 49 4.30 16.51 -3.42
CA GLN A 49 2.89 16.46 -3.83
C GLN A 49 1.97 15.83 -2.78
N ASP A 50 2.51 14.90 -1.98
CA ASP A 50 1.79 14.11 -0.98
C ASP A 50 1.79 14.78 0.40
N TYR A 51 2.45 15.94 0.54
CA TYR A 51 2.42 16.72 1.78
C TYR A 51 1.14 17.57 1.87
N PRO A 52 0.72 17.94 3.10
CA PRO A 52 -0.36 18.88 3.34
C PRO A 52 -0.25 20.17 2.50
N PRO A 53 -1.35 20.71 1.94
CA PRO A 53 -1.35 21.91 1.11
C PRO A 53 -0.61 23.10 1.73
N ALA A 54 -0.80 23.36 3.02
CA ALA A 54 -0.15 24.47 3.71
C ALA A 54 1.39 24.35 3.76
N ILE A 55 1.95 23.13 3.74
CA ILE A 55 3.42 22.95 3.62
C ILE A 55 3.86 23.27 2.19
N LYS A 56 3.09 22.83 1.19
CA LYS A 56 3.39 23.09 -0.23
C LYS A 56 3.40 24.58 -0.57
N GLU A 57 2.60 25.38 0.12
CA GLU A 57 2.47 26.82 -0.12
C GLU A 57 3.67 27.63 0.39
N ILE A 58 4.38 27.15 1.40
CA ILE A 58 5.50 27.88 2.04
C ILE A 58 6.89 27.45 1.54
N VAL A 59 6.95 26.45 0.65
CA VAL A 59 8.21 25.94 0.09
C VAL A 59 8.24 26.09 -1.43
N PRO A 60 9.43 26.25 -2.04
CA PRO A 60 9.53 26.30 -3.50
C PRO A 60 8.99 25.03 -4.16
N PRO A 61 8.39 25.12 -5.36
CA PRO A 61 7.95 23.94 -6.11
C PRO A 61 9.13 23.04 -6.48
N LYS A 62 8.85 21.79 -6.86
CA LYS A 62 9.89 20.86 -7.31
C LYS A 62 10.66 21.41 -8.51
N ASN A 63 11.98 21.40 -8.43
CA ASN A 63 12.84 21.68 -9.57
C ASN A 63 12.86 20.51 -10.58
N ALA A 64 13.51 20.68 -11.73
CA ALA A 64 13.52 19.67 -12.79
C ALA A 64 14.15 18.34 -12.36
N GLN A 65 15.23 18.40 -11.56
CA GLN A 65 15.90 17.21 -11.03
C GLN A 65 15.00 16.46 -10.04
N GLU A 66 14.35 17.16 -9.13
CA GLU A 66 13.41 16.57 -8.16
C GLU A 66 12.25 15.88 -8.86
N LYS A 67 11.67 16.50 -9.91
CA LYS A 67 10.61 15.86 -10.72
C LYS A 67 11.09 14.58 -11.40
N ARG A 68 12.27 14.61 -12.02
CA ARG A 68 12.87 13.45 -12.67
C ARG A 68 13.15 12.33 -11.67
N LEU A 69 13.77 12.65 -10.53
CA LEU A 69 14.06 11.67 -9.47
C LEU A 69 12.79 11.09 -8.85
N SER A 70 11.76 11.91 -8.61
CA SER A 70 10.47 11.44 -8.11
C SER A 70 9.86 10.40 -9.06
N THR A 71 9.99 10.61 -10.37
CA THR A 71 9.47 9.67 -11.38
C THR A 71 10.29 8.38 -11.41
N ILE A 72 11.61 8.49 -11.50
CA ILE A 72 12.50 7.32 -11.62
C ILE A 72 12.46 6.46 -10.34
N LEU A 73 12.55 7.09 -9.17
CA LEU A 73 12.57 6.39 -7.89
C LEU A 73 11.16 6.02 -7.40
N GLY A 74 10.12 6.70 -7.88
CA GLY A 74 8.72 6.35 -7.63
C GLY A 74 8.23 5.19 -8.50
N LEU A 75 8.85 4.92 -9.65
CA LEU A 75 8.47 3.80 -10.52
C LEU A 75 8.55 2.43 -9.80
N PRO A 76 9.61 2.10 -9.03
CA PRO A 76 9.62 0.91 -8.18
C PRO A 76 8.41 0.79 -7.26
N PHE A 77 7.93 1.90 -6.67
CA PHE A 77 6.74 1.87 -5.82
C PHE A 77 5.49 1.52 -6.62
N LEU A 78 5.32 2.10 -7.82
CA LEU A 78 4.21 1.75 -8.71
C LEU A 78 4.28 0.28 -9.17
N LEU A 79 5.47 -0.24 -9.46
CA LEU A 79 5.65 -1.65 -9.82
C LEU A 79 5.24 -2.57 -8.66
N VAL A 80 5.66 -2.27 -7.42
CA VAL A 80 5.18 -2.99 -6.24
C VAL A 80 3.66 -2.88 -6.16
N LEU A 81 3.10 -1.66 -6.25
CA LEU A 81 1.68 -1.37 -6.11
C LEU A 81 0.80 -2.20 -7.07
N PHE A 82 1.20 -2.32 -8.34
CA PHE A 82 0.40 -2.95 -9.39
C PHE A 82 0.77 -4.42 -9.68
N ILE A 83 2.06 -4.74 -9.73
CA ILE A 83 2.52 -6.05 -10.22
C ILE A 83 2.45 -7.09 -9.10
N TYR A 84 2.83 -6.73 -7.88
CA TYR A 84 2.90 -7.69 -6.79
C TYR A 84 1.54 -8.34 -6.48
N PRO A 85 0.41 -7.62 -6.36
CA PRO A 85 -0.87 -8.25 -6.06
C PRO A 85 -1.32 -9.23 -7.15
N VAL A 86 -1.04 -8.94 -8.42
CA VAL A 86 -1.33 -9.85 -9.54
C VAL A 86 -0.49 -11.12 -9.41
N VAL A 87 0.82 -10.99 -9.20
CA VAL A 87 1.72 -12.15 -9.00
C VAL A 87 1.29 -12.99 -7.81
N ALA A 88 0.96 -12.36 -6.67
CA ALA A 88 0.49 -13.07 -5.48
C ALA A 88 -0.82 -13.81 -5.76
N ALA A 89 -1.77 -13.20 -6.48
CA ALA A 89 -3.01 -13.86 -6.88
C ALA A 89 -2.76 -15.03 -7.83
N SER A 90 -1.83 -14.91 -8.78
CA SER A 90 -1.43 -16.01 -9.67
C SER A 90 -0.89 -17.21 -8.91
N ILE A 91 -0.01 -16.98 -7.92
CA ILE A 91 0.52 -18.05 -7.06
C ILE A 91 -0.61 -18.65 -6.22
N PHE A 92 -1.52 -17.83 -5.70
CA PHE A 92 -2.69 -18.28 -4.95
C PHE A 92 -3.61 -19.19 -5.78
N GLN A 93 -3.90 -18.82 -7.03
CA GLN A 93 -4.65 -19.66 -7.98
C GLN A 93 -3.94 -21.01 -8.20
N ALA A 94 -2.64 -20.98 -8.53
CA ALA A 94 -1.86 -22.19 -8.79
C ALA A 94 -1.77 -23.11 -7.57
N GLN A 95 -1.66 -22.55 -6.36
CA GLN A 95 -1.50 -23.32 -5.12
C GLN A 95 -2.81 -23.92 -4.61
N PHE A 96 -3.92 -23.20 -4.73
CA PHE A 96 -5.20 -23.59 -4.12
C PHE A 96 -6.27 -24.03 -5.12
N GLY A 97 -5.96 -23.98 -6.42
CA GLY A 97 -6.92 -24.24 -7.49
C GLY A 97 -8.08 -23.25 -7.51
N GLU A 98 -7.90 -22.07 -6.91
CA GLU A 98 -8.95 -21.05 -6.84
C GLU A 98 -9.14 -20.42 -8.21
N GLN A 99 -10.40 -20.31 -8.62
CA GLN A 99 -10.82 -19.77 -9.93
C GLN A 99 -12.02 -18.83 -9.75
N ASN A 100 -12.46 -18.57 -8.52
CA ASN A 100 -13.55 -17.66 -8.25
C ASN A 100 -13.06 -16.21 -8.31
N PHE A 101 -13.59 -15.44 -9.25
CA PHE A 101 -13.27 -14.03 -9.42
C PHE A 101 -13.43 -13.20 -8.13
N ILE A 102 -14.50 -13.42 -7.36
CA ILE A 102 -14.76 -12.67 -6.13
C ILE A 102 -13.71 -13.02 -5.07
N THR A 103 -13.32 -14.29 -4.93
CA THR A 103 -12.24 -14.68 -4.01
C THR A 103 -10.92 -14.00 -4.39
N LEU A 104 -10.57 -13.97 -5.68
CA LEU A 104 -9.34 -13.32 -6.18
C LEU A 104 -9.37 -11.81 -5.97
N TRP A 105 -10.51 -11.19 -6.23
CA TRP A 105 -10.72 -9.79 -5.94
C TRP A 105 -10.55 -9.48 -4.46
N LEU A 106 -11.20 -10.22 -3.56
CA LEU A 106 -11.06 -10.04 -2.11
C LEU A 106 -9.62 -10.26 -1.64
N PHE A 107 -8.89 -11.20 -2.23
CA PHE A 107 -7.49 -11.44 -1.95
C PHE A 107 -6.61 -10.24 -2.33
N ILE A 108 -6.73 -9.76 -3.58
CA ILE A 108 -5.98 -8.60 -4.08
C ILE A 108 -6.35 -7.33 -3.31
N PHE A 109 -7.65 -7.08 -3.14
CA PHE A 109 -8.16 -5.97 -2.33
C PHE A 109 -7.59 -6.02 -0.93
N GLY A 110 -7.62 -7.19 -0.27
CA GLY A 110 -7.11 -7.35 1.08
C GLY A 110 -5.62 -7.03 1.21
N ILE A 111 -4.80 -7.44 0.23
CA ILE A 111 -3.37 -7.10 0.19
C ILE A 111 -3.17 -5.59 0.04
N ALA A 112 -3.85 -4.98 -0.94
CA ALA A 112 -3.76 -3.54 -1.18
C ALA A 112 -4.24 -2.73 0.04
N PHE A 113 -5.36 -3.15 0.63
CA PHE A 113 -5.96 -2.52 1.80
C PHE A 113 -5.09 -2.68 3.05
N ALA A 114 -4.37 -3.79 3.21
CA ALA A 114 -3.42 -3.97 4.31
C ALA A 114 -2.32 -2.90 4.28
N PHE A 115 -1.78 -2.57 3.10
CA PHE A 115 -0.85 -1.45 2.97
C PHE A 115 -1.52 -0.10 3.20
N ASN A 116 -2.71 0.15 2.64
CA ASN A 116 -3.45 1.40 2.88
C ASN A 116 -3.72 1.66 4.38
N LEU A 117 -4.03 0.60 5.13
CA LEU A 117 -4.23 0.67 6.58
C LEU A 117 -2.92 0.91 7.33
N TRP A 118 -1.84 0.24 6.92
CA TRP A 118 -0.51 0.42 7.49
C TRP A 118 0.04 1.83 7.23
N ASP A 119 -0.07 2.32 6.00
CA ASP A 119 0.32 3.65 5.58
C ASP A 119 -0.39 4.70 6.43
N TRP A 120 -1.72 4.63 6.53
CA TRP A 120 -2.50 5.55 7.34
C TRP A 120 -2.11 5.54 8.83
N LEU A 121 -2.10 4.37 9.47
CA LEU A 121 -1.92 4.30 10.93
C LEU A 121 -0.46 4.50 11.34
N ILE A 122 0.48 3.92 10.58
CA ILE A 122 1.88 3.86 10.96
C ILE A 122 2.67 4.96 10.25
N LEU A 123 2.64 5.04 8.92
CA LEU A 123 3.49 6.00 8.20
C LEU A 123 2.97 7.42 8.36
N ASP A 124 1.68 7.62 8.15
CA ASP A 124 1.02 8.92 8.16
C ASP A 124 0.72 9.41 9.59
N TRP A 125 0.01 8.63 10.40
CA TRP A 125 -0.39 9.09 11.73
C TRP A 125 0.71 8.98 12.77
N LEU A 126 1.37 7.83 12.88
CA LEU A 126 2.40 7.63 13.89
C LEU A 126 3.72 8.32 13.50
N ILE A 127 4.26 8.05 12.33
CA ILE A 127 5.60 8.55 11.95
C ILE A 127 5.51 10.00 11.49
N PHE A 128 4.70 10.32 10.48
CA PHE A 128 4.62 11.66 9.92
C PHE A 128 3.96 12.65 10.89
N CYS A 129 2.75 12.33 11.40
CA CYS A 129 2.01 13.24 12.26
C CYS A 129 2.48 13.23 13.71
N LYS A 130 2.60 12.08 14.37
CA LYS A 130 2.93 12.08 15.81
C LYS A 130 4.40 12.37 16.06
N ILE A 131 5.29 11.58 15.45
CA ILE A 131 6.74 11.67 15.69
C ILE A 131 7.36 12.84 14.91
N THR A 132 6.98 13.02 13.63
CA THR A 132 7.54 14.02 12.69
C THR A 132 9.07 14.04 12.71
N PRO A 133 9.72 12.94 12.33
CA PRO A 133 11.18 12.87 12.35
C PRO A 133 11.79 13.86 11.36
N ARG A 134 12.99 14.38 11.66
CA ARG A 134 13.65 15.44 10.88
C ARG A 134 13.80 15.13 9.38
N TRP A 135 13.97 13.87 9.02
CA TRP A 135 14.12 13.44 7.62
C TRP A 135 12.80 13.44 6.83
N MET A 136 11.64 13.58 7.49
CA MET A 136 10.34 13.87 6.84
C MET A 136 10.03 15.37 6.81
N VAL A 137 10.86 16.23 7.39
CA VAL A 137 10.59 17.67 7.39
C VAL A 137 11.22 18.28 6.15
N ILE A 138 10.40 18.91 5.32
CA ILE A 138 10.87 19.65 4.15
C ILE A 138 11.61 20.90 4.62
N PRO A 139 12.85 21.13 4.13
CA PRO A 139 13.60 22.34 4.47
C PRO A 139 12.79 23.62 4.19
N GLY A 140 12.73 24.51 5.18
CA GLY A 140 11.94 25.75 5.12
C GLY A 140 10.50 25.62 5.63
N SER A 141 10.12 24.46 6.19
CA SER A 141 8.79 24.24 6.79
C SER A 141 8.87 23.75 8.25
N GLU A 142 10.03 23.88 8.89
CA GLU A 142 10.30 23.38 10.23
C GLU A 142 9.28 23.90 11.25
N GLY A 143 8.71 23.00 12.07
CA GLY A 143 7.75 23.36 13.11
C GLY A 143 6.35 23.74 12.62
N HIS A 144 6.09 23.67 11.31
CA HIS A 144 4.78 24.03 10.75
C HIS A 144 3.66 23.12 11.28
N ALA A 145 2.54 23.71 11.71
CA ALA A 145 1.44 22.96 12.36
C ALA A 145 0.80 21.90 11.45
N ALA A 146 0.84 22.08 10.13
CA ALA A 146 0.27 21.13 9.17
C ALA A 146 0.96 19.76 9.16
N TYR A 147 2.16 19.61 9.73
CA TYR A 147 2.71 18.27 10.00
C TYR A 147 1.85 17.47 10.97
N LYS A 148 0.96 18.12 11.72
CA LYS A 148 0.01 17.48 12.66
C LYS A 148 -1.41 17.40 12.10
N ASP A 149 -1.59 17.58 10.79
CA ASP A 149 -2.90 17.45 10.14
C ASP A 149 -3.29 15.98 9.93
N TYR A 150 -3.80 15.34 10.99
CA TYR A 150 -4.28 13.97 10.94
C TYR A 150 -5.45 13.78 9.96
N PHE A 151 -6.26 14.82 9.74
CA PHE A 151 -7.43 14.74 8.89
C PHE A 151 -7.06 14.70 7.41
N PHE A 152 -6.00 15.42 7.01
CA PHE A 152 -5.42 15.32 5.67
C PHE A 152 -5.12 13.86 5.30
N HIS A 153 -4.41 13.14 6.17
CA HIS A 153 -4.06 11.74 5.95
C HIS A 153 -5.26 10.79 6.08
N PHE A 154 -6.20 11.06 6.99
CA PHE A 154 -7.45 10.28 7.07
C PHE A 154 -8.27 10.37 5.78
N ARG A 155 -8.36 11.56 5.18
CA ARG A 155 -8.96 11.73 3.85
C ARG A 155 -8.19 10.95 2.78
N GLY A 156 -6.86 10.96 2.84
CA GLY A 156 -5.99 10.14 2.01
C GLY A 156 -6.34 8.65 2.11
N PHE A 157 -6.46 8.12 3.33
CA PHE A 157 -6.90 6.74 3.59
C PHE A 157 -8.26 6.39 2.99
N LEU A 158 -9.24 7.29 3.06
CA LEU A 158 -10.56 7.07 2.45
C LEU A 158 -10.45 6.99 0.91
N ILE A 159 -9.67 7.87 0.30
CA ILE A 159 -9.39 7.84 -1.14
C ILE A 159 -8.65 6.55 -1.51
N GLY A 160 -7.64 6.18 -0.72
CA GLY A 160 -6.87 4.95 -0.86
C GLY A 160 -7.74 3.70 -0.73
N THR A 161 -8.76 3.73 0.13
CA THR A 161 -9.73 2.62 0.27
C THR A 161 -10.54 2.43 -1.00
N VAL A 162 -11.10 3.52 -1.55
CA VAL A 162 -11.83 3.47 -2.83
C VAL A 162 -10.91 3.02 -3.96
N PHE A 163 -9.67 3.53 -3.98
CA PHE A 163 -8.65 3.12 -4.93
C PHE A 163 -8.34 1.62 -4.82
N SER A 164 -8.15 1.07 -3.62
CA SER A 164 -7.92 -0.37 -3.42
C SER A 164 -9.09 -1.22 -3.91
N VAL A 165 -10.34 -0.78 -3.72
CA VAL A 165 -11.53 -1.47 -4.23
C VAL A 165 -11.52 -1.50 -5.76
N VAL A 166 -11.41 -0.33 -6.40
CA VAL A 166 -11.49 -0.19 -7.86
C VAL A 166 -10.29 -0.85 -8.53
N LEU A 167 -9.07 -0.58 -8.04
CA LEU A 167 -7.86 -1.20 -8.57
C LEU A 167 -7.90 -2.71 -8.37
N GLY A 168 -8.36 -3.17 -7.20
CA GLY A 168 -8.51 -4.60 -6.93
C GLY A 168 -9.38 -5.29 -7.98
N LEU A 169 -10.49 -4.68 -8.39
CA LEU A 169 -11.37 -5.23 -9.45
C LEU A 169 -10.63 -5.36 -10.78
N ILE A 170 -9.88 -4.33 -11.17
CA ILE A 170 -9.11 -4.31 -12.42
C ILE A 170 -8.03 -5.39 -12.40
N LEU A 171 -7.25 -5.46 -11.32
CA LEU A 171 -6.16 -6.43 -11.19
C LEU A 171 -6.68 -7.87 -11.05
N ALA A 172 -7.83 -8.07 -10.40
CA ALA A 172 -8.48 -9.38 -10.35
C ALA A 172 -8.95 -9.83 -11.73
N ALA A 173 -9.48 -8.92 -12.56
CA ALA A 173 -9.84 -9.25 -13.93
C ALA A 173 -8.61 -9.64 -14.76
N ILE A 174 -7.50 -8.91 -14.60
CA ILE A 174 -6.22 -9.25 -15.24
C ILE A 174 -5.76 -10.65 -14.78
N ALA A 175 -5.74 -10.92 -13.48
CA ALA A 175 -5.34 -12.21 -12.95
C ALA A 175 -6.25 -13.35 -13.42
N PHE A 176 -7.57 -13.12 -13.45
CA PHE A 176 -8.57 -14.12 -13.84
C PHE A 176 -8.53 -14.49 -15.33
N PHE A 177 -8.19 -13.55 -16.21
CA PHE A 177 -8.18 -13.81 -17.66
C PHE A 177 -6.80 -14.14 -18.23
N LEU A 178 -5.70 -13.75 -17.56
CA LEU A 178 -4.34 -13.94 -18.08
C LEU A 178 -3.56 -15.08 -17.41
N VAL A 179 -4.06 -15.63 -16.30
CA VAL A 179 -3.34 -16.61 -15.46
C VAL A 179 -4.27 -17.73 -15.04
#